data_AF-A0A0D2MVF9-F1
#
_entry.id   AF-A0A0D2MVF9-F1
#
_cell.length_a   1.000
_cell.length_b   1.000
_cell.length_c   1.000
_cell.angle_alpha   90.00
_cell.angle_beta   90.00
_cell.angle_gamma   90.00
#
_symmetry.space_group_name_H-M   'P 1'
#
loop_
_entity.id
_entity.type
_entity.pdbx_description
1 polymer ?
#
loop_
_entity_poly.entity_id
_entity_poly.type
_entity_poly.pdbx_seq_one_letter_code
_entity_poly.pdbx_strand_id
1 'polypeptide(L)' 'MAPYIFAKRKGIDITNLIRTARFLSEACDLVFDTTSKGKQFLIVGAKNKAADSMAWAAIKARCHYVNKKWLGGMLTNWP' A
#
# COMPACT_ATOMS: atom_id res chain seq x y z
N MET A 1 15.35 -7.61 1.61
CA MET A 1 14.73 -7.71 0.29
C MET A 1 15.21 -8.86 -0.59
N ALA A 2 16.36 -9.49 -0.27
CA ALA A 2 16.97 -10.59 -1.05
C ALA A 2 16.00 -11.59 -1.73
N PRO A 3 14.97 -12.15 -1.05
CA PRO A 3 14.05 -13.10 -1.69
C PRO A 3 13.16 -12.48 -2.80
N TYR A 4 13.02 -11.16 -2.86
CA TYR A 4 12.21 -10.44 -3.85
C TYR A 4 13.04 -9.85 -5.00
N ILE A 5 14.37 -9.99 -4.95
CA ILE A 5 15.28 -9.48 -5.96
C ILE A 5 15.45 -10.56 -7.04
N PHE A 6 15.24 -10.18 -8.30
CA PHE A 6 15.47 -11.04 -9.46
C PHE A 6 16.94 -11.00 -9.87
N ALA A 7 17.51 -9.81 -10.00
CA ALA A 7 18.89 -9.60 -10.44
C ALA A 7 19.39 -8.24 -9.95
N LYS A 8 20.70 -8.02 -10.04
CA LYS A 8 21.33 -6.73 -9.77
C LYS A 8 22.02 -6.22 -11.03
N ARG A 9 21.69 -5.00 -11.46
CA ARG A 9 22.29 -4.37 -12.65
C ARG A 9 22.86 -3.01 -12.27
N LYS A 10 24.18 -2.82 -12.50
CA LYS A 10 24.90 -1.57 -12.14
C LYS A 10 24.67 -1.14 -10.69
N GLY A 11 24.65 -2.09 -9.75
CA GLY A 11 24.43 -1.80 -8.35
C GLY A 11 22.96 -1.62 -7.93
N ILE A 12 22.02 -1.61 -8.89
CA ILE A 12 20.58 -1.46 -8.62
C ILE A 12 19.93 -2.84 -8.60
N ASP A 13 19.21 -3.12 -7.51
CA ASP A 13 18.45 -4.35 -7.36
C ASP A 13 17.14 -4.27 -8.16
N ILE A 14 16.91 -5.26 -9.03
CA ILE A 14 15.72 -5.38 -9.86
C ILE A 14 14.73 -6.32 -9.15
N THR A 15 13.51 -5.85 -8.91
CA THR A 15 12.45 -6.64 -8.27
C THR A 15 11.90 -7.73 -9.20
N ASN A 16 11.60 -8.90 -8.63
CA ASN A 16 11.02 -10.02 -9.37
C ASN A 16 9.54 -9.78 -9.70
N LEU A 17 9.25 -9.51 -10.98
CA LEU A 17 7.89 -9.22 -11.46
C LEU A 17 6.94 -10.43 -11.39
N ILE A 18 7.43 -11.66 -11.56
CA ILE A 18 6.59 -12.87 -11.45
C ILE A 18 6.08 -13.00 -10.01
N ARG A 19 6.99 -12.81 -9.05
CA ARG A 19 6.65 -12.85 -7.62
C ARG A 19 5.75 -11.68 -7.22
N THR A 20 6.01 -10.47 -7.75
CA THR A 20 5.15 -9.30 -7.55
C THR A 20 3.73 -9.52 -8.08
N ALA A 21 3.57 -10.07 -9.29
CA ALA A 21 2.25 -10.33 -9.86
C ALA A 21 1.43 -11.30 -9.01
N ARG A 22 2.07 -12.38 -8.52
CA ARG A 22 1.41 -13.34 -7.62
C ARG A 22 0.93 -12.69 -6.32
N PHE A 23 1.83 -11.98 -5.63
CA PHE A 23 1.47 -11.34 -4.37
C PHE A 23 0.49 -10.18 -4.53
N LEU A 24 0.51 -9.50 -5.68
CA LEU A 24 -0.50 -8.49 -5.98
C LEU A 24 -1.88 -9.12 -6.09
N SER A 25 -2.01 -10.27 -6.77
CA SER A 25 -3.27 -11.02 -6.85
C SER A 25 -3.75 -11.42 -5.45
N GLU A 26 -2.89 -12.06 -4.65
CA GLU A 26 -3.23 -12.49 -3.28
C GLU A 26 -3.67 -11.30 -2.40
N ALA A 27 -3.03 -10.14 -2.54
CA ALA A 27 -3.40 -8.93 -1.83
C ALA A 27 -4.75 -8.35 -2.30
N CYS A 28 -5.03 -8.38 -3.60
CA CYS A 28 -6.32 -7.96 -4.14
C CYS A 28 -7.46 -8.85 -3.63
N ASP A 29 -7.27 -10.17 -3.61
CA ASP A 29 -8.25 -11.13 -3.10
C ASP A 29 -8.53 -10.87 -1.60
N LEU A 30 -7.48 -10.65 -0.80
CA LEU A 30 -7.63 -10.31 0.61
C LEU A 30 -8.41 -9.00 0.82
N VAL A 31 -8.10 -7.95 0.05
CA VAL A 31 -8.79 -6.66 0.14
C VAL A 31 -10.26 -6.81 -0.24
N PHE A 32 -10.57 -7.61 -1.27
CA PHE A 32 -11.94 -7.91 -1.66
C PHE A 32 -12.70 -8.64 -0.54
N ASP A 33 -12.14 -9.71 0.00
CA ASP A 33 -12.75 -10.55 1.04
C ASP A 33 -12.94 -9.84 2.39
N THR A 34 -12.09 -8.86 2.69
CA THR A 34 -12.20 -8.06 3.93
C THR A 34 -13.20 -6.93 3.78
N THR A 35 -13.23 -6.29 2.61
CA THR A 35 -14.22 -5.24 2.32
C THR A 35 -15.62 -5.82 2.21
N SER A 36 -15.78 -7.04 1.67
CA SER A 36 -17.08 -7.74 1.62
C SER A 36 -17.64 -8.05 3.02
N LYS A 37 -16.78 -8.14 4.03
CA LYS A 37 -17.14 -8.28 5.46
C LYS A 37 -17.41 -6.93 6.15
N GLY A 38 -17.45 -5.83 5.39
CA GLY A 38 -17.71 -4.49 5.91
C GLY A 38 -16.54 -3.84 6.66
N LYS A 39 -15.32 -4.38 6.53
CA LYS A 39 -14.14 -3.79 7.17
C LYS A 39 -13.69 -2.53 6.42
N GLN A 40 -13.06 -1.62 7.16
CA GLN A 40 -12.53 -0.36 6.64
C GLN A 40 -11.01 -0.42 6.44
N PHE A 41 -10.52 0.37 5.49
CA PHE A 41 -9.11 0.49 5.16
C PHE A 41 -8.60 1.92 5.37
N LEU A 42 -7.35 2.01 5.81
CA LEU A 42 -6.60 3.26 5.91
C LEU A 42 -5.49 3.26 4.87
N ILE A 43 -5.55 4.19 3.92
CA ILE A 43 -4.58 4.35 2.84
C ILE A 43 -3.54 5.38 3.25
N VAL A 44 -2.27 4.99 3.36
CA VAL A 44 -1.20 5.86 3.89
C VAL A 44 -0.13 6.08 2.82
N GLY A 45 0.20 7.35 2.55
CA GLY A 45 1.23 7.71 1.57
C GLY A 45 1.66 9.17 1.68
N ALA A 46 2.75 9.43 2.38
CA ALA A 46 3.25 10.78 2.69
C ALA A 46 4.25 11.36 1.65
N LYS A 47 4.63 10.57 0.64
CA LYS A 47 5.67 10.98 -0.31
C LYS A 47 5.06 11.93 -1.34
N ASN A 48 5.67 13.10 -1.55
CA ASN A 48 5.15 14.13 -2.47
C ASN A 48 4.73 13.60 -3.85
N LYS A 49 5.49 12.66 -4.43
CA LYS A 49 5.17 12.06 -5.75
C LYS A 49 3.93 11.15 -5.76
N ALA A 50 3.49 10.67 -4.60
CA ALA A 50 2.40 9.71 -4.45
C ALA A 50 1.21 10.27 -3.65
N ALA A 51 1.40 11.37 -2.92
CA ALA A 51 0.41 11.93 -1.99
C ALA A 51 -0.94 12.23 -2.68
N ASP A 52 -0.91 12.90 -3.83
CA ASP A 52 -2.12 13.29 -4.54
C ASP A 52 -2.85 12.09 -5.17
N SER A 53 -2.10 11.20 -5.82
CA SER A 53 -2.65 9.98 -6.41
C SER A 53 -3.29 9.06 -5.36
N MET A 54 -2.67 8.96 -4.18
CA MET A 54 -3.18 8.16 -3.06
C MET A 54 -4.46 8.77 -2.47
N ALA A 55 -4.48 10.09 -2.27
CA ALA A 55 -5.68 10.78 -1.79
C ALA A 55 -6.84 10.62 -2.77
N TRP A 56 -6.59 10.81 -4.08
CA TRP A 56 -7.59 10.62 -5.11
C TRP A 56 -8.15 9.19 -5.15
N ALA A 57 -7.28 8.18 -5.08
CA ALA A 57 -7.70 6.78 -5.04
C ALA A 57 -8.54 6.46 -3.79
N ALA A 58 -8.13 6.97 -2.62
CA ALA A 58 -8.86 6.76 -1.38
C ALA A 58 -10.25 7.40 -1.38
N ILE A 59 -10.36 8.63 -1.89
CA ILE A 59 -11.65 9.33 -2.06
C ILE A 59 -12.57 8.53 -2.98
N LYS A 60 -12.04 8.07 -4.13
CA LYS A 60 -12.80 7.25 -5.08
C LYS A 60 -13.28 5.93 -4.46
N ALA A 61 -12.43 5.30 -3.64
CA ALA A 61 -12.73 4.06 -2.93
C ALA A 61 -13.53 4.27 -1.63
N ARG A 62 -13.85 5.52 -1.25
CA ARG A 62 -14.50 5.88 0.02
C ARG A 62 -13.78 5.33 1.26
N CYS A 63 -12.45 5.31 1.21
CA CYS A 63 -11.59 4.86 2.31
C CYS A 63 -10.97 6.04 3.06
N HIS A 64 -10.56 5.83 4.31
CA HIS A 64 -9.79 6.81 5.07
C HIS A 64 -8.36 6.90 4.51
N TYR A 65 -7.72 8.07 4.61
CA TYR A 65 -6.34 8.23 4.14
C TYR A 65 -5.50 9.23 4.94
N VAL A 66 -4.18 9.07 4.84
CA VAL A 66 -3.17 10.03 5.32
C VAL A 66 -2.16 10.26 4.21
N ASN A 67 -2.23 11.43 3.56
CA ASN A 67 -1.35 11.78 2.43
C ASN A 67 -0.28 12.85 2.76
N LYS A 68 -0.33 13.43 3.96
CA LYS A 68 0.63 14.44 4.42
C LYS A 68 1.65 13.81 5.37
N LYS A 69 1.46 13.98 6.68
CA LYS A 69 2.35 13.47 7.72
C LYS A 69 1.63 12.42 8.55
N TRP A 70 2.24 11.25 8.70
CA TRP A 70 1.82 10.26 9.69
C TRP A 70 2.32 10.69 11.07
N LEU A 71 1.41 10.98 11.99
CA LEU A 71 1.77 11.29 13.37
C LEU A 71 1.84 9.99 14.17
N GLY A 72 2.90 9.85 14.98
CA GLY A 72 3.02 8.73 15.91
C GLY A 72 1.80 8.67 16.83
N GLY A 73 1.26 7.48 17.05
CA GLY A 73 0.06 7.28 17.88
C GLY A 73 -1.28 7.35 17.14
N MET A 74 -1.32 7.67 15.83
CA MET A 74 -2.58 7.77 15.06
C MET A 74 -3.49 6.53 15.13
N LEU A 75 -2.91 5.33 15.26
CA LEU A 75 -3.68 4.07 15.40
C LEU A 75 -3.69 3.52 16.82
N THR A 76 -2.66 3.81 17.62
CA THR A 76 -2.43 3.15 18.92
C THR A 76 -2.86 4.01 20.10
N ASN A 77 -3.08 5.31 19.90
CA ASN A 77 -3.51 6.27 20.90
C ASN A 77 -4.78 6.99 20.41
N TRP A 78 -5.79 6.19 20.06
CA TRP A 78 -7.12 6.66 19.71
C TRP A 78 -8.01 6.57 20.95
N PRO A 79 -8.68 7.66 21.37
CA PRO A 79 -9.55 7.65 22.54
C PRO A 79 -10.76 6.72 22.36
#